data_AF-A0A3S5AE17-F1
#
_entry.id   AF-A0A3S5AE17-F1
#
_cell.length_a   1.000
_cell.length_b   1.000
_cell.length_c   1.000
_cell.angle_alpha   90.00
_cell.angle_beta   90.00
_cell.angle_gamma   90.00
#
_symmetry.space_group_name_H-M   'P 1'
#
loop_
_entity.id
_entity.type
_entity.pdbx_description
1 polymer ?
#
loop_
_entity_poly.entity_id
_entity_poly.type
_entity_poly.pdbx_seq_one_letter_code
_entity_poly.pdbx_strand_id
1 'polypeptide(L)'
;MNRRSESEDKTRLTELEGMRPPHVEAYFRVMGFLRPGIARVLDTVRHSREKVYIAPPFSRGGNWLYLLAAVDADRRADAGDFSYMLNTAGLEPWLTEFPALQELMMDPKDFKFLHRRYSGLDTNVEDSFAPGSLEIFARERLLSSENFRQRILTVGNIVGSNTVVLSIRRGDYYSVPAIRQRYGINTVAYVREALDQVLKRMSPSNFVVTSDDPQWCRENLSFLEDIAPVLYDKTGEGMFADLAVLAKARWLILTNTTFGYWGAYMAQADHPVEVYVPNAHEYDAKTRQPIVVPGTVRPHPHFSRWHAVKPPHGVPGFCLKKAIPRKTLYFTLSQLTHTQARKITHEHQISRAV
;
A
#
# COMPACT_ATOMS: atom_id res chain seq x y z
N MET A 1 -21.69 -27.67 -2.16
CA MET A 1 -22.70 -27.07 -1.26
C MET A 1 -21.94 -26.52 -0.07
N ASN A 2 -21.69 -25.22 0.07
CA ASN A 2 -22.66 -24.19 0.41
C ASN A 2 -22.08 -22.83 -0.05
N ARG A 3 -22.48 -22.32 -1.22
CA ARG A 3 -22.21 -20.95 -1.64
C ARG A 3 -23.28 -20.07 -0.99
N ARG A 4 -23.02 -19.53 0.21
CA ARG A 4 -23.74 -18.33 0.66
C ARG A 4 -23.09 -17.14 -0.03
N SER A 5 -23.89 -16.35 -0.73
CA SER A 5 -23.39 -15.28 -1.58
C SER A 5 -23.04 -14.05 -0.75
N GLU A 6 -21.93 -13.36 -1.05
CA GLU A 6 -21.57 -12.07 -0.45
C GLU A 6 -22.67 -11.00 -0.61
N SER A 7 -23.65 -11.22 -1.50
CA SER A 7 -24.81 -10.36 -1.68
C SER A 7 -25.85 -10.49 -0.56
N GLU A 8 -26.00 -11.68 0.04
CA GLU A 8 -26.95 -11.93 1.13
C GLU A 8 -26.45 -11.35 2.46
N ASP A 9 -25.15 -11.40 2.73
CA ASP A 9 -24.55 -10.79 3.93
C ASP A 9 -24.51 -9.27 3.87
N LYS A 10 -24.33 -8.68 2.68
CA LYS A 10 -24.46 -7.22 2.47
C LYS A 10 -25.90 -6.74 2.64
N THR A 11 -26.87 -7.51 2.16
CA THR A 11 -28.30 -7.20 2.34
C THR A 11 -28.70 -7.25 3.82
N ARG A 12 -28.21 -8.24 4.58
CA ARG A 12 -28.41 -8.33 6.04
C ARG A 12 -27.74 -7.21 6.82
N LEU A 13 -26.53 -6.77 6.45
CA LEU A 13 -25.86 -5.63 7.09
C LEU A 13 -26.61 -4.32 6.84
N THR A 14 -27.17 -4.15 5.63
CA THR A 14 -27.97 -2.96 5.27
C THR A 14 -29.35 -2.97 5.95
N GLU A 15 -29.97 -4.15 6.13
CA GLU A 15 -31.20 -4.32 6.94
C GLU A 15 -30.95 -4.10 8.45
N LEU A 16 -29.78 -4.47 8.97
CA LEU A 16 -29.39 -4.23 10.37
C LEU A 16 -29.02 -2.77 10.67
N GLU A 17 -28.56 -2.01 9.68
CA GLU A 17 -28.31 -0.57 9.82
C GLU A 17 -29.61 0.26 9.83
N GLY A 18 -30.70 -0.25 9.25
CA GLY A 18 -32.01 0.41 9.21
C GLY A 18 -32.96 0.08 10.37
N MET A 19 -32.67 -0.93 11.20
CA MET A 19 -33.54 -1.37 12.31
C MET A 19 -32.78 -1.48 13.65
N ARG A 20 -32.16 -0.40 14.12
CA ARG A 20 -31.80 -0.32 15.54
C ARG A 20 -32.95 0.29 16.33
N PRO A 21 -33.59 -0.44 17.26
CA PRO A 21 -34.66 0.11 18.07
C PRO A 21 -34.17 1.37 18.82
N PRO A 22 -35.01 2.40 19.02
CA PRO A 22 -34.60 3.67 19.63
C PRO A 22 -33.93 3.52 21.00
N HIS A 23 -34.28 2.48 21.76
CA HIS A 23 -33.67 2.15 23.05
C HIS A 23 -32.25 1.58 22.92
N VAL A 24 -31.95 0.84 21.84
CA VAL A 24 -30.60 0.35 21.53
C VAL A 24 -29.72 1.51 21.09
N GLU A 25 -30.25 2.44 20.29
CA GLU A 25 -29.53 3.62 19.85
C GLU A 25 -29.27 4.61 21.01
N ALA A 26 -30.26 4.79 21.89
CA ALA A 26 -30.08 5.51 23.14
C ALA A 26 -29.03 4.84 24.05
N TYR A 27 -29.05 3.51 24.17
CA TYR A 27 -28.03 2.75 24.90
C TYR A 27 -26.63 2.94 24.29
N PHE A 28 -26.46 2.83 22.96
CA PHE A 28 -25.18 3.08 22.30
C PHE A 28 -24.71 4.53 22.43
N ARG A 29 -25.63 5.51 22.43
CA ARG A 29 -25.31 6.93 22.62
C ARG A 29 -24.88 7.22 24.07
N VAL A 30 -25.60 6.67 25.06
CA VAL A 30 -25.26 6.77 26.48
C VAL A 30 -23.95 6.04 26.78
N MET A 31 -23.79 4.80 26.31
CA MET A 31 -22.55 4.04 26.47
C MET A 31 -21.40 4.66 25.68
N GLY A 32 -21.65 5.28 24.53
CA GLY A 32 -20.65 6.05 23.79
C GLY A 32 -20.13 7.26 24.57
N PHE A 33 -21.01 7.92 25.33
CA PHE A 33 -20.67 9.05 26.20
C PHE A 33 -19.97 8.61 27.50
N LEU A 34 -20.37 7.48 28.09
CA LEU A 34 -19.79 6.95 29.33
C LEU A 34 -18.50 6.15 29.10
N ARG A 35 -18.32 5.51 27.94
CA ARG A 35 -17.17 4.65 27.60
C ARG A 35 -15.81 5.30 27.84
N PRO A 36 -15.55 6.57 27.46
CA PRO A 36 -14.27 7.22 27.71
C PRO A 36 -13.97 7.37 29.21
N GLY A 37 -14.99 7.73 30.01
CA GLY A 37 -14.86 7.85 31.47
C GLY A 37 -14.61 6.50 32.14
N ILE A 38 -15.39 5.48 31.76
CA ILE A 38 -15.21 4.10 32.22
C ILE A 38 -13.85 3.55 31.79
N ALA A 39 -13.40 3.83 30.57
CA ALA A 39 -12.10 3.39 30.07
C ALA A 39 -10.95 3.99 30.88
N ARG A 40 -10.99 5.29 31.23
CA ARG A 40 -9.97 5.93 32.09
C ARG A 40 -9.90 5.31 33.48
N VAL A 41 -11.06 5.05 34.10
CA VAL A 41 -11.11 4.41 35.42
C VAL A 41 -10.61 2.96 35.34
N LEU A 42 -10.98 2.23 34.28
CA LEU A 42 -10.46 0.87 34.04
C LEU A 42 -8.96 0.85 33.75
N ASP A 43 -8.40 1.90 33.19
CA ASP A 43 -6.95 1.99 32.93
C ASP A 43 -6.16 2.14 34.23
N THR A 44 -6.70 2.83 35.23
CA THR A 44 -6.05 2.94 36.55
C THR A 44 -5.96 1.61 37.32
N VAL A 45 -6.76 0.61 36.94
CA VAL A 45 -6.72 -0.74 37.55
C VAL A 45 -6.04 -1.78 36.66
N ARG A 46 -5.68 -1.43 35.42
CA ARG A 46 -4.93 -2.30 34.50
C ARG A 46 -3.45 -1.99 34.61
N HIS A 47 -2.79 -2.69 35.52
CA HIS A 47 -1.40 -2.43 35.87
C HIS A 47 -0.48 -3.62 35.55
N SER A 48 -0.92 -4.60 34.75
CA SER A 48 -0.01 -5.67 34.34
C SER A 48 1.11 -5.08 33.46
N ARG A 49 2.28 -5.71 33.58
CA ARG A 49 3.49 -5.33 32.86
C ARG A 49 3.29 -5.49 31.35
N GLU A 50 2.52 -6.49 30.94
CA GLU A 50 2.18 -6.74 29.55
C GLU A 50 1.28 -5.64 28.95
N LYS A 51 1.73 -5.08 27.83
CA LYS A 51 0.91 -4.19 26.98
C LYS A 51 0.30 -5.02 25.85
N VAL A 52 -1.02 -4.96 25.71
CA VAL A 52 -1.74 -5.74 24.70
C VAL A 52 -2.41 -4.83 23.70
N TYR A 53 -1.92 -4.87 22.46
CA TYR A 53 -2.50 -4.22 21.30
C TYR A 53 -3.67 -5.04 20.77
N ILE A 54 -4.83 -4.40 20.63
CA ILE A 54 -6.07 -4.99 20.15
C ILE A 54 -6.38 -4.37 18.79
N ALA A 55 -6.40 -5.22 17.76
CA ALA A 55 -6.79 -4.79 16.42
C ALA A 55 -8.25 -4.30 16.41
N PRO A 56 -8.53 -3.13 15.81
CA PRO A 56 -9.89 -2.78 15.44
C PRO A 56 -10.54 -3.89 14.59
N PRO A 57 -11.86 -4.17 14.73
CA PRO A 57 -12.52 -5.27 14.02
C PRO A 57 -12.46 -5.18 12.49
N PHE A 58 -12.27 -3.98 11.95
CA PHE A 58 -12.16 -3.72 10.51
C PHE A 58 -10.71 -3.77 10.00
N SER A 59 -9.71 -3.91 10.88
CA SER A 59 -8.31 -4.02 10.48
C SER A 59 -8.08 -5.27 9.67
N ARG A 60 -7.34 -5.14 8.57
CA ARG A 60 -6.96 -6.22 7.67
C ARG A 60 -5.60 -5.93 7.05
N GLY A 61 -4.92 -6.98 6.63
CA GLY A 61 -3.70 -6.89 5.82
C GLY A 61 -2.64 -5.95 6.42
N GLY A 62 -2.25 -4.92 5.67
CA GLY A 62 -1.22 -3.97 6.09
C GLY A 62 -1.50 -3.23 7.40
N ASN A 63 -2.77 -3.10 7.82
CA ASN A 63 -3.10 -2.47 9.10
C ASN A 63 -2.67 -3.34 10.29
N TRP A 64 -2.74 -4.67 10.14
CA TRP A 64 -2.21 -5.58 11.17
C TRP A 64 -0.69 -5.49 11.27
N LEU A 65 -0.01 -5.39 10.12
CA LEU A 65 1.45 -5.25 10.11
C LEU A 65 1.91 -3.96 10.81
N TYR A 66 1.19 -2.84 10.69
CA TYR A 66 1.54 -1.65 11.46
C TYR A 66 1.34 -1.83 12.98
N LEU A 67 0.29 -2.52 13.41
CA LEU A 67 0.12 -2.84 14.83
C LEU A 67 1.24 -3.75 15.34
N LEU A 68 1.64 -4.75 14.54
CA LEU A 68 2.76 -5.63 14.87
C LEU A 68 4.09 -4.90 14.88
N ALA A 69 4.30 -3.95 13.97
CA ALA A 69 5.47 -3.08 13.97
C ALA A 69 5.52 -2.20 15.23
N ALA A 70 4.37 -1.69 15.70
CA ALA A 70 4.30 -0.92 16.94
C ALA A 70 4.65 -1.80 18.15
N VAL A 71 4.12 -3.03 18.19
CA VAL A 71 4.48 -4.03 19.21
C VAL A 71 5.98 -4.33 19.20
N ASP A 72 6.58 -4.55 18.02
CA ASP A 72 8.00 -4.83 17.89
C ASP A 72 8.86 -3.62 18.30
N ALA A 73 8.46 -2.40 17.93
CA ALA A 73 9.12 -1.16 18.33
C ALA A 73 9.08 -0.94 19.85
N ASP A 74 7.93 -1.16 20.50
CA ASP A 74 7.80 -1.08 21.95
C ASP A 74 8.75 -2.04 22.66
N ARG A 75 8.81 -3.30 22.20
CA ARG A 75 9.70 -4.33 22.79
C ARG A 75 11.18 -3.99 22.64
N ARG A 76 11.55 -3.21 21.63
CA ARG A 76 12.93 -2.72 21.44
C ARG A 76 13.23 -1.51 22.31
N ALA A 77 12.24 -0.64 22.51
CA ALA A 77 12.39 0.58 23.29
C ALA A 77 12.48 0.31 24.80
N ASP A 78 11.80 -0.73 25.29
CA ASP A 78 11.70 -1.04 26.71
C ASP A 78 12.01 -2.51 26.98
N ALA A 79 13.24 -2.79 27.45
CA ALA A 79 13.66 -4.14 27.86
C ALA A 79 12.86 -4.68 29.08
N GLY A 80 12.10 -3.81 29.75
CA GLY A 80 11.20 -4.11 30.84
C GLY A 80 9.79 -4.46 30.38
N ASP A 81 9.18 -3.70 29.46
CA ASP A 81 7.77 -3.91 29.11
C ASP A 81 7.58 -4.93 27.96
N PHE A 82 6.77 -5.96 28.21
CA PHE A 82 6.41 -6.95 27.19
C PHE A 82 5.18 -6.49 26.40
N SER A 83 5.36 -6.05 25.16
CA SER A 83 4.24 -5.75 24.26
C SER A 83 3.84 -6.96 23.42
N TYR A 84 2.54 -7.15 23.23
CA TYR A 84 1.96 -8.19 22.36
C TYR A 84 0.77 -7.66 21.59
N MET A 85 0.51 -8.22 20.41
CA MET A 85 -0.77 -8.10 19.73
C MET A 85 -1.67 -9.28 20.08
N LEU A 86 -2.92 -9.02 20.47
CA LEU A 86 -3.88 -10.08 20.74
C LEU A 86 -4.21 -10.83 19.44
N ASN A 87 -4.10 -12.16 19.47
CA ASN A 87 -4.41 -12.98 18.31
C ASN A 87 -5.87 -12.77 17.86
N THR A 88 -6.03 -12.53 16.56
CA THR A 88 -7.28 -12.13 15.92
C THR A 88 -7.52 -13.03 14.72
N ALA A 89 -8.75 -13.50 14.57
CA ALA A 89 -9.15 -14.35 13.45
C ALA A 89 -8.88 -13.67 12.09
N GLY A 90 -8.34 -14.42 11.14
CA GLY A 90 -7.97 -13.96 9.81
C GLY A 90 -6.49 -13.59 9.66
N LEU A 91 -5.71 -13.56 10.75
CA LEU A 91 -4.26 -13.35 10.71
C LEU A 91 -3.49 -14.64 10.39
N GLU A 92 -4.13 -15.80 10.43
CA GLU A 92 -3.49 -17.11 10.24
C GLU A 92 -2.70 -17.21 8.92
N PRO A 93 -3.18 -16.69 7.77
CA PRO A 93 -2.39 -16.68 6.54
C PRO A 93 -1.12 -15.83 6.67
N TRP A 94 -1.17 -14.72 7.41
CA TRP A 94 0.01 -13.86 7.66
C TRP A 94 1.01 -14.52 8.59
N LEU A 95 0.56 -15.23 9.63
CA LEU A 95 1.43 -15.99 10.51
C LEU A 95 2.06 -17.19 9.81
N THR A 96 1.34 -17.81 8.87
CA THR A 96 1.87 -18.89 8.02
C THR A 96 2.93 -18.37 7.05
N GLU A 97 2.67 -17.21 6.43
CA GLU A 97 3.60 -16.59 5.50
C GLU A 97 4.81 -15.99 6.22
N PHE A 98 4.63 -15.44 7.42
CA PHE A 98 5.67 -14.77 8.22
C PHE A 98 5.71 -15.32 9.66
N PRO A 99 6.33 -16.50 9.89
CA PRO A 99 6.32 -17.16 11.19
C PRO A 99 6.90 -16.33 12.33
N ALA A 100 7.87 -15.45 12.05
CA ALA A 100 8.48 -14.56 13.05
C ALA A 100 7.49 -13.57 13.69
N LEU A 101 6.32 -13.33 13.05
CA LEU A 101 5.26 -12.52 13.65
C LEU A 101 4.61 -13.20 14.86
N GLN A 102 4.66 -14.54 14.94
CA GLN A 102 4.03 -15.29 16.01
C GLN A 102 4.63 -14.95 17.39
N GLU A 103 5.90 -14.56 17.44
CA GLU A 103 6.57 -14.10 18.66
C GLU A 103 5.98 -12.81 19.23
N LEU A 104 5.30 -12.02 18.41
CA LEU A 104 4.67 -10.75 18.79
C LEU A 104 3.21 -10.95 19.26
N MET A 105 2.70 -12.18 19.24
CA MET A 105 1.29 -12.47 19.50
C MET A 105 1.05 -12.93 20.94
N MET A 106 -0.13 -12.58 21.47
CA MET A 106 -0.70 -13.16 22.69
C MET A 106 -1.90 -14.04 22.35
N ASP A 107 -1.92 -15.26 22.89
CA ASP A 107 -3.06 -16.17 22.77
C ASP A 107 -4.25 -15.61 23.57
N PRO A 108 -5.49 -15.60 23.03
CA PRO A 108 -6.67 -15.12 23.73
C PRO A 108 -6.91 -15.81 25.08
N LYS A 109 -6.47 -17.06 25.27
CA LYS A 109 -6.57 -17.76 26.56
C LYS A 109 -5.71 -17.11 27.66
N ASP A 110 -4.61 -16.48 27.26
CA ASP A 110 -3.65 -15.83 28.16
C ASP A 110 -4.03 -14.37 28.41
N PHE A 111 -4.95 -13.81 27.64
CA PHE A 111 -5.44 -12.45 27.81
C PHE A 111 -6.32 -12.31 29.06
N LYS A 112 -5.87 -11.52 30.05
CA LYS A 112 -6.56 -11.31 31.33
C LYS A 112 -7.08 -9.88 31.50
N PHE A 113 -7.95 -9.69 32.47
CA PHE A 113 -8.57 -8.39 32.77
C PHE A 113 -7.54 -7.29 33.06
N LEU A 114 -6.49 -7.63 33.82
CA LEU A 114 -5.45 -6.71 34.32
C LEU A 114 -4.47 -6.20 33.25
N HIS A 115 -4.44 -6.80 32.06
CA HIS A 115 -3.54 -6.39 30.98
C HIS A 115 -3.85 -4.96 30.53
N ARG A 116 -2.81 -4.15 30.32
CA ARG A 116 -2.91 -2.82 29.71
C ARG A 116 -3.33 -2.98 28.26
N ARG A 117 -4.26 -2.15 27.78
CA ARG A 117 -4.89 -2.32 26.46
C ARG A 117 -4.67 -1.10 25.60
N TYR A 118 -4.19 -1.34 24.39
CA TYR A 118 -3.99 -0.31 23.37
C TYR A 118 -4.80 -0.70 22.14
N SER A 119 -5.54 0.23 21.56
CA SER A 119 -6.37 -0.04 20.38
C SER A 119 -6.09 0.95 19.28
N GLY A 120 -5.76 0.44 18.10
CA GLY A 120 -5.39 1.27 16.96
C GLY A 120 -3.94 1.79 17.04
N LEU A 121 -3.57 2.56 16.03
CA LEU A 121 -2.36 3.37 15.99
C LEU A 121 -2.76 4.83 16.10
N ASP A 122 -1.80 5.70 16.37
CA ASP A 122 -2.07 7.13 16.21
C ASP A 122 -2.55 7.39 14.78
N THR A 123 -3.41 8.40 14.64
CA THR A 123 -3.90 8.90 13.36
C THR A 123 -2.79 9.26 12.39
N ASN A 124 -1.60 9.56 12.91
CA ASN A 124 -0.38 9.67 12.13
C ASN A 124 0.57 8.48 12.38
N VAL A 125 0.67 7.60 11.38
CA VAL A 125 1.66 6.52 11.36
C VAL A 125 3.09 7.08 11.43
N GLU A 126 3.36 8.27 10.90
CA GLU A 126 4.70 8.86 10.90
C GLU A 126 5.17 9.25 12.31
N ASP A 127 4.25 9.66 13.19
CA ASP A 127 4.56 9.97 14.60
C ASP A 127 4.67 8.70 15.46
N SER A 128 4.21 7.56 14.93
CA SER A 128 4.18 6.28 15.64
C SER A 128 5.49 5.49 15.52
N PHE A 129 6.40 5.85 14.62
CA PHE A 129 7.62 5.07 14.33
C PHE A 129 8.87 5.93 14.21
N ALA A 130 9.94 5.54 14.89
CA ALA A 130 11.24 6.15 14.70
C ALA A 130 11.79 5.87 13.28
N PRO A 131 12.65 6.74 12.73
CA PRO A 131 13.26 6.50 11.43
C PRO A 131 13.97 5.15 11.35
N GLY A 132 13.69 4.34 10.32
CA GLY A 132 14.29 3.02 10.13
C GLY A 132 13.56 1.87 10.84
N SER A 133 12.63 2.14 11.76
CA SER A 133 11.95 1.09 12.53
C SER A 133 11.10 0.18 11.65
N LEU A 134 10.44 0.71 10.62
CA LEU A 134 9.62 -0.09 9.70
C LEU A 134 10.47 -1.00 8.81
N GLU A 135 11.65 -0.54 8.37
CA GLU A 135 12.59 -1.33 7.59
C GLU A 135 13.24 -2.41 8.44
N ILE A 136 13.57 -2.12 9.70
CA ILE A 136 14.06 -3.13 10.65
C ILE A 136 12.99 -4.20 10.87
N PHE A 137 11.75 -3.80 11.14
CA PHE A 137 10.63 -4.73 11.27
C PHE A 137 10.45 -5.56 9.99
N ALA A 138 10.44 -4.92 8.81
CA ALA A 138 10.32 -5.61 7.54
C ALA A 138 11.45 -6.62 7.32
N ARG A 139 12.70 -6.25 7.65
CA ARG A 139 13.87 -7.14 7.51
C ARG A 139 13.79 -8.34 8.46
N GLU A 140 13.54 -8.09 9.73
CA GLU A 140 13.65 -9.11 10.78
C GLU A 140 12.41 -9.99 10.92
N ARG A 141 11.22 -9.44 10.63
CA ARG A 141 9.95 -10.15 10.81
C ARG A 141 9.32 -10.65 9.52
N LEU A 142 9.56 -9.98 8.39
CA LEU A 142 8.92 -10.34 7.12
C LEU A 142 9.91 -11.00 6.14
N LEU A 143 11.06 -10.37 5.86
CA LEU A 143 12.08 -10.86 4.91
C LEU A 143 12.94 -12.01 5.47
N SER A 144 12.83 -12.29 6.77
CA SER A 144 13.41 -13.48 7.40
C SER A 144 12.63 -14.76 7.10
N SER A 145 11.40 -14.66 6.57
CA SER A 145 10.60 -15.83 6.20
C SER A 145 11.11 -16.52 4.94
N GLU A 146 11.46 -17.79 5.05
CA GLU A 146 11.86 -18.61 3.90
C GLU A 146 10.74 -18.76 2.87
N ASN A 147 9.49 -18.91 3.33
CA ASN A 147 8.31 -18.98 2.46
C ASN A 147 8.22 -17.74 1.56
N PHE A 148 8.39 -16.55 2.16
CA PHE A 148 8.27 -15.30 1.42
C PHE A 148 9.48 -15.04 0.52
N ARG A 149 10.69 -15.41 0.95
CA ARG A 149 11.90 -15.35 0.11
C ARG A 149 11.72 -16.18 -1.16
N GLN A 150 11.13 -17.37 -1.06
CA GLN A 150 10.86 -18.20 -2.24
C GLN A 150 9.88 -17.51 -3.21
N ARG A 151 8.87 -16.79 -2.71
CA ARG A 151 7.96 -16.00 -3.57
C ARG A 151 8.68 -14.87 -4.28
N ILE A 152 9.58 -14.16 -3.60
CA ILE A 152 10.41 -13.11 -4.20
C ILE A 152 11.25 -13.69 -5.35
N LEU A 153 11.81 -14.90 -5.17
CA LEU A 153 12.57 -15.58 -6.22
C LEU A 153 11.68 -15.94 -7.43
N THR A 154 10.47 -16.45 -7.19
CA THR A 154 9.52 -16.81 -8.27
C THR A 154 9.16 -15.62 -9.15
N VAL A 155 8.97 -14.42 -8.58
CA VAL A 155 8.63 -13.22 -9.36
C VAL A 155 9.84 -12.54 -10.02
N GLY A 156 11.06 -12.99 -9.72
CA GLY A 156 12.30 -12.38 -10.21
C GLY A 156 12.46 -12.37 -11.74
N ASN A 157 11.83 -13.31 -12.44
CA ASN A 157 11.82 -13.35 -13.91
C ASN A 157 10.87 -12.32 -14.53
N ILE A 158 9.95 -11.76 -13.74
CA ILE A 158 8.93 -10.80 -14.18
C ILE A 158 9.31 -9.38 -13.74
N VAL A 159 9.91 -9.26 -12.54
CA VAL A 159 10.30 -7.99 -11.91
C VAL A 159 11.82 -7.84 -11.95
N GLY A 160 12.30 -7.16 -12.99
CA GLY A 160 13.70 -6.79 -13.18
C GLY A 160 14.04 -5.40 -12.64
N SER A 161 15.30 -4.99 -12.81
CA SER A 161 15.81 -3.69 -12.28
C SER A 161 15.11 -2.46 -12.86
N ASN A 162 14.59 -2.57 -14.09
CA ASN A 162 13.90 -1.50 -14.82
C ASN A 162 12.40 -1.75 -14.95
N THR A 163 11.84 -2.71 -14.20
CA THR A 163 10.39 -2.91 -14.12
C THR A 163 9.78 -1.87 -13.21
N VAL A 164 8.72 -1.21 -13.68
CA VAL A 164 7.91 -0.31 -12.87
C VAL A 164 6.69 -1.07 -12.37
N VAL A 165 6.57 -1.24 -11.06
CA VAL A 165 5.45 -1.92 -10.44
C VAL A 165 4.43 -0.89 -9.95
N LEU A 166 3.18 -1.05 -10.38
CA LEU A 166 2.06 -0.22 -9.96
C LEU A 166 1.19 -0.99 -8.96
N SER A 167 0.82 -0.36 -7.85
CA SER A 167 -0.15 -0.91 -6.89
C SER A 167 -1.39 -0.03 -6.83
N ILE A 168 -2.46 -0.51 -7.46
CA ILE A 168 -3.70 0.23 -7.66
C ILE A 168 -4.78 -0.35 -6.76
N ARG A 169 -5.17 0.41 -5.73
CA ARG A 169 -6.28 0.09 -4.82
C ARG A 169 -7.56 0.76 -5.32
N ARG A 170 -8.59 -0.04 -5.59
CA ARG A 170 -9.93 0.41 -6.01
C ARG A 170 -10.97 0.00 -4.98
N GLY A 171 -11.30 -1.28 -4.90
CA GLY A 171 -12.18 -1.91 -3.90
C GLY A 171 -13.18 -1.01 -3.14
N ASP A 172 -13.10 -1.06 -1.81
CA ASP A 172 -13.92 -0.30 -0.86
C ASP A 172 -13.79 1.22 -1.02
N TYR A 173 -12.64 1.69 -1.52
CA TYR A 173 -12.37 3.11 -1.70
C TYR A 173 -13.24 3.75 -2.78
N TYR A 174 -13.74 3.00 -3.76
CA TYR A 174 -14.59 3.57 -4.81
C TYR A 174 -16.01 2.97 -4.86
N SER A 175 -16.27 1.91 -4.10
CA SER A 175 -17.59 1.29 -3.99
C SER A 175 -18.48 1.89 -2.89
N VAL A 176 -17.91 2.55 -1.88
CA VAL A 176 -18.68 3.23 -0.82
C VAL A 176 -18.55 4.75 -0.99
N PRO A 177 -19.64 5.50 -1.25
CA PRO A 177 -19.57 6.94 -1.52
C PRO A 177 -18.86 7.77 -0.43
N ALA A 178 -19.08 7.44 0.85
CA ALA A 178 -18.43 8.10 1.97
C ALA A 178 -16.90 7.86 2.00
N ILE A 179 -16.46 6.62 1.71
CA ILE A 179 -15.03 6.28 1.64
C ILE A 179 -14.39 6.90 0.40
N ARG A 180 -15.11 6.91 -0.74
CA ARG A 180 -14.64 7.55 -1.98
C ARG A 180 -14.42 9.05 -1.84
N GLN A 181 -15.29 9.74 -1.13
CA GLN A 181 -15.09 11.15 -0.84
C GLN A 181 -13.86 11.34 0.05
N ARG A 182 -13.61 10.46 1.02
CA ARG A 182 -12.48 10.67 1.93
C ARG A 182 -11.14 10.22 1.37
N TYR A 183 -11.06 9.11 0.65
CA TYR A 183 -9.79 8.48 0.26
C TYR A 183 -9.58 8.37 -1.25
N GLY A 184 -10.61 8.65 -2.05
CA GLY A 184 -10.57 8.53 -3.50
C GLY A 184 -9.75 9.64 -4.17
N ILE A 185 -8.87 9.24 -5.09
CA ILE A 185 -8.06 10.10 -5.93
C ILE A 185 -8.42 9.92 -7.40
N ASN A 186 -8.00 10.84 -8.26
CA ASN A 186 -8.03 10.60 -9.70
C ASN A 186 -6.85 9.69 -10.08
N THR A 187 -7.03 8.38 -9.96
CA THR A 187 -5.98 7.37 -10.17
C THR A 187 -5.29 7.51 -11.53
N VAL A 188 -6.04 7.74 -12.61
CA VAL A 188 -5.45 7.87 -13.95
C VAL A 188 -4.55 9.10 -14.04
N ALA A 189 -5.02 10.26 -13.59
CA ALA A 189 -4.23 11.48 -13.61
C ALA A 189 -3.00 11.39 -12.70
N TYR A 190 -3.16 10.77 -11.53
CA TYR A 190 -2.07 10.47 -10.61
C TYR A 190 -0.99 9.58 -11.25
N VAL A 191 -1.39 8.45 -11.85
CA VAL A 191 -0.43 7.52 -12.48
C VAL A 191 0.31 8.21 -13.63
N ARG A 192 -0.35 9.05 -14.42
CA ARG A 192 0.32 9.81 -15.49
C ARG A 192 1.39 10.76 -14.94
N GLU A 193 1.10 11.47 -13.87
CA GLU A 193 2.06 12.39 -13.26
C GLU A 193 3.25 11.63 -12.64
N ALA A 194 2.98 10.55 -11.90
CA ALA A 194 4.02 9.72 -11.33
C ALA A 194 4.91 9.10 -12.42
N LEU A 195 4.29 8.64 -13.51
CA LEU A 195 5.00 8.06 -14.65
C LEU A 195 5.89 9.10 -15.36
N ASP A 196 5.42 10.33 -15.55
CA ASP A 196 6.23 11.41 -16.12
C ASP A 196 7.51 11.66 -15.30
N GLN A 197 7.44 11.55 -13.97
CA GLN A 197 8.61 11.66 -13.10
C GLN A 197 9.54 10.45 -13.22
N VAL A 198 9.01 9.23 -13.33
CA VAL A 198 9.80 8.01 -13.56
C VAL A 198 10.55 8.08 -14.90
N LEU A 199 9.84 8.47 -15.97
CA LEU A 199 10.39 8.54 -17.33
C LEU A 199 11.52 9.57 -17.49
N LYS A 200 11.59 10.57 -16.62
CA LYS A 200 12.72 11.52 -16.57
C LYS A 200 14.01 10.91 -16.03
N ARG A 201 13.92 9.78 -15.33
CA ARG A 201 15.06 9.16 -14.63
C ARG A 201 15.48 7.83 -15.26
N MET A 202 14.55 7.12 -15.89
CA MET A 202 14.83 5.81 -16.49
C MET A 202 13.78 5.43 -17.55
N SER A 203 14.13 4.47 -18.41
CA SER A 203 13.22 3.88 -19.40
C SER A 203 12.71 2.50 -18.91
N PRO A 204 11.39 2.34 -18.65
CA PRO A 204 10.82 1.07 -18.18
C PRO A 204 11.04 -0.07 -19.17
N SER A 205 11.47 -1.24 -18.68
CA SER A 205 11.52 -2.46 -19.50
C SER A 205 10.14 -3.10 -19.67
N ASN A 206 9.30 -2.97 -18.64
CA ASN A 206 7.93 -3.46 -18.56
C ASN A 206 7.23 -2.82 -17.34
N PHE A 207 5.91 -2.94 -17.33
CA PHE A 207 5.07 -2.58 -16.20
C PHE A 207 4.41 -3.83 -15.62
N VAL A 208 4.29 -3.90 -14.29
CA VAL A 208 3.50 -4.92 -13.60
C VAL A 208 2.47 -4.22 -12.73
N VAL A 209 1.19 -4.51 -12.93
CA VAL A 209 0.09 -3.87 -12.21
C VAL A 209 -0.52 -4.86 -11.22
N THR A 210 -0.39 -4.56 -9.94
CA THR A 210 -1.10 -5.26 -8.85
C THR A 210 -2.34 -4.47 -8.48
N SER A 211 -3.50 -5.14 -8.44
CA SER A 211 -4.77 -4.48 -8.11
C SER A 211 -5.83 -5.46 -7.61
N ASP A 212 -6.75 -4.93 -6.81
CA ASP A 212 -8.02 -5.60 -6.50
C ASP A 212 -9.08 -5.44 -7.60
N ASP A 213 -8.78 -4.67 -8.65
CA ASP A 213 -9.59 -4.52 -9.86
C ASP A 213 -8.70 -4.47 -11.12
N PRO A 214 -8.17 -5.63 -11.56
CA PRO A 214 -7.29 -5.72 -12.73
C PRO A 214 -7.97 -5.30 -14.04
N GLN A 215 -9.27 -5.56 -14.18
CA GLN A 215 -10.03 -5.18 -15.36
C GLN A 215 -10.10 -3.66 -15.50
N TRP A 216 -10.43 -2.94 -14.41
CA TRP A 216 -10.43 -1.49 -14.41
C TRP A 216 -9.05 -0.94 -14.78
N CYS A 217 -7.98 -1.54 -14.25
CA CYS A 217 -6.62 -1.14 -14.59
C CYS A 217 -6.33 -1.28 -16.08
N ARG A 218 -6.68 -2.42 -16.69
CA ARG A 218 -6.50 -2.66 -18.12
C ARG A 218 -7.25 -1.62 -18.98
N GLU A 219 -8.49 -1.29 -18.60
CA GLU A 219 -9.31 -0.33 -19.33
C GLU A 219 -8.83 1.13 -19.17
N ASN A 220 -8.34 1.51 -17.99
CA ASN A 220 -8.07 2.92 -17.64
C ASN A 220 -6.57 3.28 -17.68
N LEU A 221 -5.69 2.29 -17.63
CA LEU A 221 -4.24 2.45 -17.66
C LEU A 221 -3.58 1.90 -18.94
N SER A 222 -4.37 1.58 -19.97
CA SER A 222 -3.89 1.07 -21.27
C SER A 222 -2.83 1.95 -21.95
N PHE A 223 -2.75 3.24 -21.61
CA PHE A 223 -1.67 4.13 -22.06
C PHE A 223 -0.26 3.71 -21.61
N LEU A 224 -0.13 2.80 -20.64
CA LEU A 224 1.15 2.19 -20.28
C LEU A 224 1.71 1.33 -21.42
N GLU A 225 0.84 0.72 -22.23
CA GLU A 225 1.21 -0.14 -23.37
C GLU A 225 1.86 0.65 -24.51
N ASP A 226 1.62 1.96 -24.58
CA ASP A 226 2.30 2.87 -25.51
C ASP A 226 3.79 3.07 -25.17
N ILE A 227 4.23 2.66 -23.96
CA ILE A 227 5.57 2.90 -23.43
C ILE A 227 6.37 1.61 -23.34
N ALA A 228 5.82 0.56 -22.74
CA ALA A 228 6.48 -0.74 -22.55
C ALA A 228 5.44 -1.86 -22.34
N PRO A 229 5.81 -3.15 -22.48
CA PRO A 229 4.91 -4.27 -22.19
C PRO A 229 4.30 -4.18 -20.78
N VAL A 230 3.01 -4.49 -20.65
CA VAL A 230 2.28 -4.40 -19.37
C VAL A 230 1.69 -5.75 -18.99
N LEU A 231 1.90 -6.14 -17.74
CA LEU A 231 1.24 -7.28 -17.11
C LEU A 231 0.17 -6.78 -16.14
N TYR A 232 -1.11 -7.01 -16.47
CA TYR A 232 -2.25 -6.72 -15.58
C TYR A 232 -2.75 -7.93 -14.80
N ASP A 233 -2.41 -9.13 -15.26
CA ASP A 233 -2.89 -10.37 -14.66
C ASP A 233 -2.02 -10.76 -13.46
N LYS A 234 -2.59 -11.52 -12.54
CA LYS A 234 -1.89 -11.96 -11.32
C LYS A 234 -0.64 -12.76 -11.68
N THR A 235 0.46 -12.46 -11.00
CA THR A 235 1.76 -13.13 -11.15
C THR A 235 1.86 -14.42 -10.33
N GLY A 236 0.85 -14.72 -9.51
CA GLY A 236 0.79 -15.93 -8.70
C GLY A 236 -0.49 -16.00 -7.87
N GLU A 237 -0.57 -17.02 -7.02
CA GLU A 237 -1.74 -17.26 -6.18
C GLU A 237 -1.68 -16.48 -4.86
N GLY A 238 -2.82 -15.88 -4.50
CA GLY A 238 -3.01 -15.19 -3.24
C GLY A 238 -2.34 -13.82 -3.14
N MET A 239 -2.59 -13.12 -2.04
CA MET A 239 -2.08 -11.76 -1.84
C MET A 239 -0.55 -11.71 -1.68
N PHE A 240 0.07 -12.78 -1.19
CA PHE A 240 1.51 -12.80 -0.95
C PHE A 240 2.34 -12.85 -2.24
N ALA A 241 1.76 -13.31 -3.36
CA ALA A 241 2.37 -13.17 -4.67
C ALA A 241 2.45 -11.69 -5.09
N ASP A 242 1.37 -10.93 -4.91
CA ASP A 242 1.34 -9.48 -5.17
C ASP A 242 2.31 -8.74 -4.23
N LEU A 243 2.37 -9.14 -2.96
CA LEU A 243 3.31 -8.57 -1.99
C LEU A 243 4.77 -8.84 -2.38
N ALA A 244 5.08 -10.03 -2.90
CA ALA A 244 6.41 -10.38 -3.39
C ALA A 244 6.81 -9.56 -4.63
N VAL A 245 5.87 -9.30 -5.54
CA VAL A 245 6.08 -8.38 -6.68
C VAL A 245 6.48 -6.99 -6.19
N LEU A 246 5.77 -6.47 -5.18
CA LEU A 246 6.06 -5.16 -4.60
C LEU A 246 7.42 -5.14 -3.89
N ALA A 247 7.72 -6.16 -3.08
CA ALA A 247 8.97 -6.27 -2.34
C ALA A 247 10.21 -6.42 -3.24
N LYS A 248 10.06 -6.97 -4.45
CA LYS A 248 11.14 -7.13 -5.43
C LYS A 248 11.41 -5.87 -6.27
N ALA A 249 10.46 -4.95 -6.33
CA ALA A 249 10.50 -3.83 -7.26
C ALA A 249 11.52 -2.76 -6.87
N ARG A 250 12.19 -2.18 -7.88
CA ARG A 250 13.07 -1.00 -7.69
C ARG A 250 12.38 0.33 -8.00
N TRP A 251 11.24 0.27 -8.68
CA TRP A 251 10.42 1.42 -9.05
C TRP A 251 8.96 1.10 -8.74
N LEU A 252 8.38 1.84 -7.80
CA LEU A 252 7.03 1.62 -7.31
C LEU A 252 6.17 2.85 -7.53
N ILE A 253 5.00 2.69 -8.15
CA ILE A 253 3.94 3.71 -8.16
C ILE A 253 2.76 3.16 -7.38
N LEU A 254 2.52 3.68 -6.19
CA LEU A 254 1.48 3.18 -5.29
C LEU A 254 0.34 4.18 -5.22
N THR A 255 -0.89 3.69 -5.13
CA THR A 255 -2.03 4.52 -4.69
C THR A 255 -2.07 4.55 -3.15
N ASN A 256 -3.10 5.18 -2.56
CA ASN A 256 -3.30 5.11 -1.10
C ASN A 256 -3.65 3.68 -0.69
N THR A 257 -2.68 2.98 -0.07
CA THR A 257 -2.83 1.59 0.37
C THR A 257 -1.81 1.24 1.43
N THR A 258 -2.26 0.65 2.54
CA THR A 258 -1.32 0.12 3.53
C THR A 258 -0.61 -1.14 3.02
N PHE A 259 -1.27 -1.94 2.18
CA PHE A 259 -0.67 -3.14 1.57
C PHE A 259 0.51 -2.80 0.64
N GLY A 260 0.34 -1.78 -0.22
CA GLY A 260 1.40 -1.32 -1.11
C GLY A 260 2.59 -0.74 -0.36
N TYR A 261 2.34 0.00 0.73
CA TYR A 261 3.41 0.58 1.55
C TYR A 261 4.26 -0.48 2.23
N TRP A 262 3.67 -1.58 2.71
CA TRP A 262 4.45 -2.70 3.25
C TRP A 262 5.36 -3.35 2.22
N GLY A 263 4.89 -3.52 0.98
CA GLY A 263 5.76 -3.95 -0.12
C GLY A 263 6.94 -3.00 -0.35
N ALA A 264 6.71 -1.68 -0.28
CA ALA A 264 7.78 -0.68 -0.38
C ALA A 264 8.75 -0.69 0.80
N TYR A 265 8.29 -0.87 2.05
CA TYR A 265 9.18 -0.99 3.22
C TYR A 265 10.05 -2.25 3.12
N MET A 266 9.50 -3.36 2.63
CA MET A 266 10.26 -4.58 2.37
C MET A 266 11.30 -4.37 1.26
N ALA A 267 10.91 -3.73 0.15
CA ALA A 267 11.84 -3.38 -0.93
C ALA A 267 12.97 -2.48 -0.43
N GLN A 268 12.64 -1.44 0.35
CA GLN A 268 13.62 -0.50 0.92
C GLN A 268 14.55 -1.16 1.94
N ALA A 269 14.05 -2.11 2.73
CA ALA A 269 14.87 -2.90 3.62
C ALA A 269 15.86 -3.76 2.81
N ASP A 270 15.47 -4.37 1.69
CA ASP A 270 16.37 -5.23 0.94
C ASP A 270 17.36 -4.46 0.03
N HIS A 271 16.88 -3.43 -0.66
CA HIS A 271 17.65 -2.74 -1.70
C HIS A 271 17.16 -1.30 -1.99
N PRO A 272 17.97 -0.45 -2.66
CA PRO A 272 17.52 0.89 -3.07
C PRO A 272 16.32 0.83 -4.02
N VAL A 273 15.23 1.51 -3.64
CA VAL A 273 13.94 1.59 -4.35
C VAL A 273 13.51 3.05 -4.50
N GLU A 274 12.90 3.40 -5.63
CA GLU A 274 12.21 4.68 -5.85
C GLU A 274 10.70 4.47 -5.75
N VAL A 275 10.04 5.18 -4.83
CA VAL A 275 8.62 5.00 -4.51
C VAL A 275 7.86 6.28 -4.79
N TYR A 276 6.79 6.21 -5.57
CA TYR A 276 5.91 7.33 -5.90
C TYR A 276 4.55 7.09 -5.25
N VAL A 277 4.09 8.05 -4.44
CA VAL A 277 2.83 7.97 -3.68
C VAL A 277 2.01 9.24 -3.85
N PRO A 278 0.67 9.21 -3.65
CA PRO A 278 -0.13 10.42 -3.62
C PRO A 278 0.34 11.32 -2.48
N ASN A 279 0.34 12.63 -2.70
CA ASN A 279 0.74 13.61 -1.69
C ASN A 279 -0.24 13.75 -0.51
N ALA A 280 -1.39 13.06 -0.57
CA ALA A 280 -2.41 13.09 0.46
C ALA A 280 -3.16 11.77 0.55
N HIS A 281 -3.35 11.29 1.78
CA HIS A 281 -4.09 10.07 2.07
C HIS A 281 -5.60 10.31 2.23
N GLU A 282 -5.98 11.48 2.76
CA GLU A 282 -7.36 11.86 3.04
C GLU A 282 -7.70 13.24 2.47
N TYR A 283 -8.95 13.38 2.04
CA TYR A 283 -9.52 14.62 1.53
C TYR A 283 -10.79 14.95 2.30
N ASP A 284 -10.96 16.22 2.64
CA ASP A 284 -12.15 16.71 3.29
C ASP A 284 -13.33 16.54 2.32
N ALA A 285 -14.37 15.87 2.78
CA ALA A 285 -15.49 15.49 1.93
C ALA A 285 -16.21 16.72 1.33
N LYS A 286 -16.19 17.87 2.04
CA LYS A 286 -16.90 19.09 1.63
C LYS A 286 -16.03 20.00 0.78
N THR A 287 -14.83 20.32 1.26
CA THR A 287 -13.92 21.29 0.64
C THR A 287 -13.05 20.67 -0.44
N ARG A 288 -12.96 19.33 -0.49
CA ARG A 288 -12.06 18.55 -1.37
C ARG A 288 -10.60 18.96 -1.23
N GLN A 289 -10.26 19.71 -0.19
CA GLN A 289 -8.88 19.96 0.18
C GLN A 289 -8.32 18.70 0.85
N PRO A 290 -7.03 18.40 0.66
CA PRO A 290 -6.36 17.43 1.51
C PRO A 290 -6.67 17.74 2.97
N ILE A 291 -7.10 16.74 3.75
CA ILE A 291 -7.14 16.91 5.20
C ILE A 291 -5.68 16.93 5.63
N VAL A 292 -5.13 18.14 5.73
CA VAL A 292 -3.82 18.36 6.33
C VAL A 292 -4.05 18.48 7.83
N VAL A 293 -4.24 17.36 8.51
CA VAL A 293 -3.81 17.33 9.92
C VAL A 293 -2.32 17.64 9.90
N PRO A 294 -1.78 18.55 10.73
CA PRO A 294 -0.33 18.67 10.89
C PRO A 294 0.26 17.25 11.08
N GLY A 295 1.10 16.78 10.15
CA GLY A 295 1.58 15.38 10.10
C GLY A 295 0.96 14.46 9.02
N THR A 296 -0.02 14.92 8.23
CA THR A 296 -0.64 14.10 7.13
C THR A 296 -0.22 14.51 5.72
N VAL A 297 0.74 15.43 5.60
CA VAL A 297 1.48 15.64 4.35
C VAL A 297 2.43 14.46 4.19
N ARG A 298 2.10 13.44 3.39
CA ARG A 298 3.10 12.40 3.08
C ARG A 298 3.81 12.78 1.79
N PRO A 299 5.15 12.89 1.82
CA PRO A 299 6.05 12.01 2.54
C PRO A 299 6.55 12.69 3.83
N HIS A 300 6.72 11.97 4.93
CA HIS A 300 7.89 11.11 5.11
C HIS A 300 7.80 10.17 6.33
N PRO A 301 7.71 8.85 6.09
CA PRO A 301 8.44 7.88 6.89
C PRO A 301 9.60 7.35 6.01
N HIS A 302 10.81 7.83 6.30
CA HIS A 302 12.11 7.27 5.88
C HIS A 302 12.72 7.78 4.55
N PHE A 303 12.76 9.12 4.42
CA PHE A 303 13.74 10.07 3.83
C PHE A 303 14.61 9.80 2.61
N SER A 304 14.72 8.59 2.09
CA SER A 304 15.39 8.38 0.81
C SER A 304 14.41 7.81 -0.20
N ARG A 305 14.22 8.54 -1.30
CA ARG A 305 13.62 8.03 -2.55
C ARG A 305 12.10 7.77 -2.54
N TRP A 306 11.37 8.33 -1.57
CA TRP A 306 9.91 8.45 -1.63
C TRP A 306 9.52 9.82 -2.19
N HIS A 307 8.76 9.82 -3.29
CA HIS A 307 8.35 11.00 -4.04
C HIS A 307 6.85 11.18 -3.90
N ALA A 308 6.43 12.28 -3.29
CA ALA A 308 5.02 12.64 -3.28
C ALA A 308 4.61 13.28 -4.60
N VAL A 309 3.57 12.72 -5.18
CA VAL A 309 3.02 13.16 -6.46
C VAL A 309 1.66 13.78 -6.20
N LYS A 310 1.56 15.07 -6.53
CA LYS A 310 0.29 15.80 -6.45
C LYS A 310 -0.53 15.49 -7.70
N PRO A 311 -1.70 14.82 -7.59
CA PRO A 311 -2.54 14.62 -8.76
C PRO A 311 -3.00 15.99 -9.29
N PRO A 312 -3.10 16.17 -10.62
CA PRO A 312 -3.67 17.39 -11.20
C PRO A 312 -5.05 17.68 -10.61
N HIS A 313 -5.34 18.95 -10.31
CA HIS A 313 -6.65 19.37 -9.81
C HIS A 313 -7.74 18.98 -10.82
N GLY A 314 -8.64 18.06 -10.46
CA GLY A 314 -9.71 17.60 -11.34
C GLY A 314 -10.45 16.36 -10.82
N VAL A 315 -11.77 16.49 -10.72
CA VAL A 315 -12.77 15.50 -10.27
C VAL A 315 -12.50 14.07 -10.79
N PRO A 316 -12.82 13.00 -10.03
CA PRO A 316 -13.04 11.67 -10.62
C PRO A 316 -14.33 11.71 -11.45
N GLY A 317 -14.22 12.24 -12.68
CA GLY A 317 -15.30 12.46 -13.61
C GLY A 317 -14.81 13.34 -14.75
N PHE A 318 -14.59 12.71 -15.91
CA PHE A 318 -14.14 13.21 -17.22
C PHE A 318 -12.75 12.73 -17.63
N CYS A 319 -12.79 11.66 -18.42
CA CYS A 319 -11.73 11.27 -19.34
C CYS A 319 -11.57 12.40 -20.38
N LEU A 320 -10.67 13.35 -20.11
CA LEU A 320 -10.15 14.19 -21.17
C LEU A 320 -9.05 13.39 -21.87
N LYS A 321 -9.39 12.86 -23.05
CA LYS A 321 -8.43 12.44 -24.08
C LYS A 321 -7.58 13.66 -24.48
N LYS A 322 -6.63 14.08 -23.64
CA LYS A 322 -5.51 14.89 -24.11
C LYS A 322 -4.45 13.91 -24.60
N ALA A 323 -4.43 13.73 -25.92
CA ALA A 323 -3.32 13.11 -26.61
C ALA A 323 -2.04 13.87 -26.19
N ILE A 324 -1.10 13.15 -25.59
CA ILE A 324 0.27 13.62 -25.50
C ILE A 324 0.77 13.63 -26.96
N PRO A 325 1.33 14.73 -27.46
CA PRO A 325 1.82 14.77 -28.82
C PRO A 325 2.88 13.68 -28.97
N ARG A 326 2.75 12.82 -29.99
CA ARG A 326 3.83 11.94 -30.44
C ARG A 326 5.03 12.81 -30.78
N LYS A 327 5.92 13.07 -29.81
CA LYS A 327 7.26 13.54 -30.12
C LYS A 327 8.02 12.31 -30.62
N THR A 328 8.06 12.20 -31.93
CA THR A 328 9.07 11.41 -32.64
C THR A 328 10.42 11.79 -32.05
N LEU A 329 11.05 10.89 -31.29
CA LEU A 329 12.44 11.02 -30.88
C LEU A 329 13.30 10.88 -32.15
N TYR A 330 13.46 11.98 -32.88
CA TYR A 330 14.64 12.18 -33.71
C TYR A 330 15.77 12.54 -32.75
N PHE A 331 16.58 11.54 -32.38
CA PHE A 331 17.88 11.81 -31.80
C PHE A 331 18.74 12.53 -32.85
N THR A 332 18.98 13.82 -32.65
CA THR A 332 20.07 14.53 -33.29
C THR A 332 21.39 13.96 -32.77
N LEU A 333 22.02 13.12 -33.61
CA LEU A 333 23.45 12.82 -33.54
C LEU A 333 24.23 14.12 -33.79
N SER A 334 24.56 14.84 -32.71
CA SER A 334 25.51 15.96 -32.79
C SER A 334 26.46 15.96 -31.59
N GLN A 335 27.17 14.86 -31.37
CA GLN A 335 28.51 14.88 -30.79
C GLN A 335 29.36 13.82 -31.47
N LEU A 336 29.85 14.17 -32.67
CA LEU A 336 30.98 13.52 -33.31
C LEU A 336 32.23 13.84 -32.47
N THR A 337 32.73 12.85 -31.74
CA THR A 337 34.17 12.79 -31.46
C THR A 337 34.87 12.38 -32.75
N HIS A 338 35.77 13.25 -33.20
CA HIS A 338 36.59 13.12 -34.40
C HIS A 338 37.55 11.92 -34.30
N THR A 339 37.11 10.70 -34.61
CA THR A 339 37.93 9.63 -35.21
C THR A 339 37.04 8.41 -35.49
N GLN A 340 37.18 7.80 -36.67
CA GLN A 340 36.52 6.55 -37.15
C GLN A 340 35.27 6.66 -38.06
N ALA A 341 34.99 7.80 -38.67
CA ALA A 341 34.08 7.87 -39.84
C ALA A 341 34.85 7.69 -41.17
N ARG A 342 35.49 6.53 -41.36
CA ARG A 342 35.97 6.02 -42.66
C ARG A 342 35.84 4.50 -42.68
N LYS A 343 34.60 3.99 -42.74
CA LYS A 343 34.35 2.63 -43.26
C LYS A 343 32.90 2.24 -43.57
N ILE A 344 31.92 3.15 -43.55
CA ILE A 344 30.52 2.79 -43.85
C ILE A 344 29.88 3.85 -44.77
N THR A 345 30.39 3.93 -46.00
CA THR A 345 29.73 4.61 -47.14
C THR A 345 30.02 3.82 -48.41
N HIS A 346 29.77 2.50 -48.37
CA HIS A 346 29.87 1.65 -49.54
C HIS A 346 29.02 0.38 -49.44
N GLU A 347 27.77 0.45 -48.95
CA GLU A 347 26.89 -0.75 -49.02
C GLU A 347 25.37 -0.50 -48.90
N HIS A 348 24.85 0.68 -49.26
CA HIS A 348 23.39 0.90 -49.34
C HIS A 348 22.97 1.71 -50.59
N GLN A 349 23.58 1.38 -51.72
CA GLN A 349 23.01 1.61 -53.05
C GLN A 349 23.25 0.34 -53.86
N ILE A 350 22.29 -0.58 -53.83
CA ILE A 350 21.88 -1.56 -54.85
C ILE A 350 20.84 -2.43 -54.13
N SER A 351 19.58 -2.02 -54.18
CA SER A 351 18.40 -2.90 -54.14
C SER A 351 17.15 -2.04 -54.32
N ARG A 352 17.01 -1.49 -55.53
CA ARG A 352 15.77 -0.93 -56.10
C ARG A 352 16.01 -0.69 -57.59
N ALA A 353 16.11 -1.79 -58.33
CA ALA A 353 15.86 -1.92 -59.76
C ALA A 353 16.37 -3.30 -60.23
N VAL A 354 15.54 -4.34 -60.05
CA VAL A 354 15.25 -5.45 -60.99
C VAL A 354 13.98 -6.10 -60.45
#